data_AF-A0A4R5Q7F4-F1
#
_entry.id   AF-A0A4R5Q7F4-F1
#
_cell.length_a   1.000
_cell.length_b   1.000
_cell.length_c   1.000
_cell.angle_alpha   90.00
_cell.angle_beta   90.00
_cell.angle_gamma   90.00
#
_symmetry.space_group_name_H-M   'P 1'
#
loop_
_entity.id
_entity.type
_entity.pdbx_description
1 polymer ?
#
loop_
_entity_poly.entity_id
_entity_poly.type
_entity_poly.pdbx_seq_one_letter_code
_entity_poly.pdbx_strand_id
1 'polypeptide(L)' 'MAVASSHAEEFISTGVRLPAEALALLRRAAVERAEREGGRVSVSAVVADLVRDHAGALAGKARS' A
#
# COMPACT_ATOMS: atom_id res chain seq x y z
N MET A 1 20.80 14.22 22.73
CA MET A 1 19.63 13.86 21.90
C MET A 1 20.03 12.69 21.03
N ALA A 2 19.49 11.49 21.30
CA ALA A 2 19.70 10.34 20.41
C ALA A 2 18.84 10.55 19.16
N VAL A 3 19.48 10.69 18.02
CA VAL A 3 18.81 10.74 16.71
C VAL A 3 18.34 9.33 16.43
N ALA A 4 17.03 9.08 16.49
CA ALA A 4 16.47 7.80 16.09
C ALA A 4 16.81 7.58 14.61
N SER A 5 17.64 6.58 14.32
CA SER A 5 17.95 6.18 12.94
C SER A 5 16.66 5.71 12.28
N SER A 6 16.00 6.60 11.54
CA SER A 6 14.95 6.27 10.59
C SER A 6 15.56 5.30 9.58
N HIS A 7 15.27 4.01 9.74
CA HIS A 7 15.51 3.04 8.66
C HIS A 7 14.58 3.48 7.53
N ALA A 8 15.14 4.13 6.51
CA ALA A 8 14.40 4.45 5.31
C ALA A 8 14.03 3.10 4.68
N GLU A 9 12.75 2.72 4.77
CA GLU A 9 12.25 1.58 4.02
C GLU A 9 12.58 1.81 2.53
N GLU A 10 13.17 0.80 1.90
CA GLU A 10 13.52 0.87 0.50
C GLU A 10 12.24 0.72 -0.33
N PHE A 11 11.81 1.81 -0.96
CA PHE A 11 10.66 1.80 -1.86
C PHE A 11 11.12 1.59 -3.31
N ILE A 12 10.67 0.50 -3.92
CA ILE A 12 10.93 0.20 -5.33
C ILE A 12 9.69 0.54 -6.15
N SER A 13 9.86 1.37 -7.19
CA SER A 13 8.79 1.70 -8.13
C SER A 13 8.79 0.71 -9.30
N THR A 14 7.62 0.20 -9.64
CA THR A 14 7.43 -0.67 -10.79
C THR A 14 6.10 -0.36 -11.48
N GLY A 15 6.05 -0.60 -12.79
CA GLY A 15 4.83 -0.45 -13.58
C GLY A 15 3.94 -1.68 -13.41
N VAL A 16 2.69 -1.48 -13.00
CA VAL A 16 1.67 -2.53 -12.95
C VAL A 16 0.57 -2.25 -13.95
N ARG A 17 0.20 -3.26 -14.74
CA ARG A 17 -0.94 -3.17 -15.67
C ARG A 17 -2.20 -3.61 -14.93
N LEU A 18 -3.15 -2.69 -14.79
CA LEU A 18 -4.41 -2.91 -14.09
C LEU A 18 -5.59 -2.58 -15.01
N PRO A 19 -6.76 -3.23 -14.82
CA PRO A 19 -8.02 -2.73 -15.37
C PRO A 19 -8.28 -1.28 -14.94
N ALA A 20 -8.87 -0.48 -15.82
CA ALA A 20 -9.13 0.94 -15.55
C ALA A 20 -10.02 1.14 -14.31
N GLU A 21 -11.02 0.27 -14.13
CA GLU A 21 -11.91 0.25 -12.96
C GLU A 21 -11.17 -0.03 -11.65
N ALA A 22 -10.18 -0.91 -11.66
CA ALA A 22 -9.36 -1.22 -10.49
C ALA A 22 -8.51 -0.01 -10.09
N LEU A 23 -7.92 0.69 -11.06
CA LEU A 23 -7.18 1.92 -10.81
C LEU A 23 -8.08 3.03 -10.24
N ALA A 24 -9.30 3.17 -10.78
CA ALA A 24 -10.27 4.14 -10.26
C ALA A 24 -10.67 3.83 -8.81
N LEU A 25 -10.86 2.54 -8.47
CA LEU A 25 -11.14 2.11 -7.11
C LEU A 25 -9.97 2.42 -6.17
N LEU A 26 -8.73 2.09 -6.55
CA LEU A 26 -7.53 2.39 -5.76
C LEU A 26 -7.36 3.89 -5.49
N ARG A 27 -7.68 4.74 -6.47
CA ARG A 27 -7.63 6.20 -6.30
C ARG A 27 -8.66 6.69 -5.28
N ARG A 28 -9.89 6.17 -5.29
CA ARG A 28 -10.92 6.51 -4.29
C ARG A 28 -10.48 6.06 -2.89
N ALA A 29 -10.03 4.82 -2.77
CA ALA A 29 -9.50 4.29 -1.52
C ALA A 29 -8.33 5.12 -0.97
N ALA A 30 -7.47 5.66 -1.85
CA ALA A 30 -6.37 6.53 -1.44
C ALA A 30 -6.83 7.88 -0.86
N VAL A 31 -7.94 8.43 -1.38
CA VAL A 31 -8.56 9.64 -0.82
C VAL A 31 -9.17 9.33 0.54
N GLU A 32 -10.01 8.30 0.62
CA GLU A 32 -10.67 7.89 1.88
C GLU A 32 -9.64 7.56 2.97
N ARG A 33 -8.54 6.88 2.61
CA ARG A 33 -7.42 6.61 3.50
C ARG A 33 -6.82 7.91 4.06
N ALA A 34 -6.52 8.88 3.19
CA ALA A 34 -5.92 10.15 3.60
C ALA A 34 -6.87 10.99 4.46
N GLU A 35 -8.18 10.93 4.20
CA GLU A 35 -9.19 11.60 5.03
C GLU A 35 -9.29 10.95 6.42
N ARG A 36 -9.23 9.62 6.49
CA ARG A 36 -9.36 8.87 7.76
C ARG A 36 -8.11 8.95 8.62
N GLU A 37 -6.93 8.86 8.02
CA GLU A 37 -5.66 8.68 8.74
C GLU A 37 -4.76 9.92 8.71
N GLY A 38 -5.17 10.95 7.95
CA GLY A 38 -4.34 12.10 7.64
C GLY A 38 -3.25 11.78 6.61
N GLY A 39 -2.58 12.84 6.14
CA GLY A 39 -1.45 12.71 5.21
C GLY A 39 -1.82 12.88 3.73
N ARG A 40 -1.01 12.31 2.84
CA ARG A 40 -1.12 12.51 1.38
C ARG A 40 -1.88 11.37 0.73
N VAL A 41 -2.73 11.72 -0.24
CA VAL A 41 -3.37 10.74 -1.14
C VAL A 41 -2.30 9.97 -1.89
N SER A 42 -2.26 8.65 -1.69
CA SER A 42 -1.24 7.77 -2.29
C SER A 42 -1.80 6.39 -2.62
N VAL A 43 -1.79 6.04 -3.92
CA VAL A 43 -2.17 4.71 -4.38
C VAL A 43 -1.16 3.65 -3.93
N SER A 44 0.14 3.98 -3.91
CA SER A 44 1.16 3.03 -3.44
C SER A 44 0.99 2.70 -1.96
N ALA A 45 0.54 3.65 -1.13
CA ALA A 45 0.22 3.38 0.27
C ALA A 45 -0.94 2.38 0.39
N VAL A 46 -2.02 2.58 -0.37
CA VAL A 46 -3.15 1.62 -0.40
C VAL A 46 -2.70 0.24 -0.85
N VAL A 47 -1.87 0.15 -1.89
CA VAL A 47 -1.34 -1.14 -2.37
C VAL A 47 -0.46 -1.79 -1.30
N ALA A 48 0.40 -1.03 -0.62
CA ALA A 48 1.23 -1.54 0.45
C ALA A 48 0.39 -2.07 1.63
N ASP A 49 -0.67 -1.37 2.02
CA ASP A 49 -1.63 -1.83 3.04
C ASP A 49 -2.26 -3.16 2.62
N LEU A 50 -2.80 -3.22 1.40
CA LEU A 50 -3.42 -4.45 0.88
C LEU A 50 -2.45 -5.62 0.84
N VAL A 51 -1.19 -5.39 0.42
CA VAL A 51 -0.15 -6.44 0.41
C VAL A 51 0.17 -6.90 1.83
N ARG A 52 0.27 -5.98 2.79
CA ARG A 52 0.51 -6.33 4.21
C ARG A 52 -0.64 -7.15 4.78
N ASP A 53 -1.88 -6.72 4.54
CA ASP A 53 -3.09 -7.41 5.01
C ASP A 53 -3.25 -8.81 4.41
N HIS A 54 -2.76 -9.01 3.18
CA HIS A 54 -2.88 -10.27 2.45
C HIS A 54 -1.56 -11.06 2.36
N ALA A 55 -0.51 -10.65 3.07
CA ALA A 55 0.83 -11.23 2.96
C ALA A 55 0.83 -12.75 3.16
N GLY A 56 0.03 -13.26 4.10
CA GLY A 56 -0.10 -14.69 4.35
C GLY A 56 -0.68 -15.48 3.16
N ALA A 57 -1.70 -14.92 2.51
CA ALA A 57 -2.31 -15.53 1.32
C ALA A 57 -1.35 -15.48 0.12
N LEU A 58 -0.65 -14.35 -0.06
CA LEU A 58 0.32 -14.14 -1.13
C LEU A 58 1.56 -15.03 -0.99
N ALA A 59 2.00 -15.30 0.24
CA ALA A 59 3.15 -16.17 0.54
C ALA A 59 2.84 -17.67 0.38
N GLY A 60 1.64 -18.05 -0.08
CA GLY A 60 1.30 -19.44 -0.34
C GLY A 60 0.89 -20.25 0.89
N LYS A 61 0.55 -19.61 2.03
CA LYS A 61 -0.26 -20.27 3.07
C LYS A 61 -1.72 -20.33 2.60
N ALA A 62 -1.94 -21.07 1.51
CA ALA A 62 -3.26 -21.60 1.21
C ALA A 62 -3.66 -22.48 2.41
N ARG A 63 -4.90 -22.34 2.87
CA ARG A 63 -5.52 -23.21 3.87
C ARG A 63 -5.15 -24.67 3.57
N SER A 64 -4.36 -25.29 4.44
CA SER A 64 -4.35 -26.74 4.63
C SER A 64 -5.57 -27.14 5.44
#